data_AF-A0A2S7WR11-F1
#
_entry.id   AF-A0A2S7WR11-F1
#
_cell.length_a   1.000
_cell.length_b   1.000
_cell.length_c   1.000
_cell.angle_alpha   90.00
_cell.angle_beta   90.00
_cell.angle_gamma   90.00
#
_symmetry.space_group_name_H-M   'P 1'
#
loop_
_entity.id
_entity.type
_entity.pdbx_description
1 polymer ?
#
loop_
_entity_poly.entity_id
_entity_poly.type
_entity_poly.pdbx_seq_one_letter_code
_entity_poly.pdbx_strand_id
1 'polypeptide(L)'
;MKKVLFISLFFLLSCNNKNKTLKFNVDCENKISIQDKILSLNEIIDIVKKHKEKYNLDAKFKVEACKETSVKILIDLKNIIKLKTI
;
A
#
# COMPACT_ATOMS: atom_id res chain seq x y z
N MET A 1 -0.21 50.19 -9.54
CA MET A 1 -0.20 49.59 -8.20
C MET A 1 -0.90 48.23 -8.25
N LYS A 2 -0.22 47.19 -7.76
CA LYS A 2 -0.70 45.82 -7.56
C LYS A 2 -1.93 45.79 -6.64
N LYS A 3 -2.94 44.96 -6.95
CA LYS A 3 -3.71 44.17 -5.98
C LYS A 3 -4.20 42.87 -6.63
N VAL A 4 -3.40 41.82 -6.45
CA VAL A 4 -3.85 40.42 -6.40
C VAL A 4 -4.57 40.23 -5.07
N LEU A 5 -5.66 39.47 -4.97
CA LEU A 5 -5.90 38.51 -3.86
C LEU A 5 -7.23 37.75 -4.06
N PHE A 6 -7.15 36.47 -4.45
CA PHE A 6 -7.42 35.29 -3.61
C PHE A 6 -8.88 34.78 -3.69
N ILE A 7 -9.17 34.00 -4.73
CA ILE A 7 -10.16 32.92 -4.66
C ILE A 7 -9.36 31.62 -4.78
N SER A 8 -8.62 31.31 -3.73
CA SER A 8 -8.03 30.01 -3.49
C SER A 8 -8.44 29.62 -2.09
N LEU A 9 -9.60 28.94 -1.94
CA LEU A 9 -9.88 28.14 -0.74
C LEU A 9 -11.09 27.19 -0.88
N PHE A 10 -11.32 26.58 -2.05
CA PHE A 10 -12.37 25.54 -2.16
C PHE A 10 -11.95 24.21 -2.79
N PHE A 11 -10.66 24.02 -3.12
CA PHE A 11 -10.18 22.78 -3.76
C PHE A 11 -9.29 21.89 -2.88
N LEU A 12 -9.19 22.13 -1.57
CA LEU A 12 -8.29 21.34 -0.71
C LEU A 12 -8.87 20.04 -0.13
N LEU A 13 -10.13 19.66 -0.44
CA LEU A 13 -10.76 18.49 0.20
C LEU A 13 -10.94 17.24 -0.67
N SER A 14 -10.55 17.23 -1.95
CA SER A 14 -10.78 16.07 -2.82
C SER A 14 -9.52 15.33 -3.29
N CYS A 15 -8.44 15.38 -2.51
CA CYS A 15 -7.23 14.57 -2.74
C CYS A 15 -6.82 13.78 -1.49
N ASN A 16 -7.67 12.88 -0.97
CA ASN A 16 -7.26 12.02 0.15
C ASN A 16 -7.55 10.52 -0.04
N ASN A 17 -7.82 10.08 -1.28
CA ASN A 17 -8.18 8.68 -1.54
C ASN A 17 -7.04 7.82 -2.15
N LYS A 18 -5.88 8.41 -2.49
CA LYS A 18 -4.75 7.66 -3.08
C LYS A 18 -3.92 6.87 -2.05
N ASN A 19 -4.10 7.10 -0.75
CA ASN A 19 -3.18 6.62 0.28
C ASN A 19 -3.67 5.39 1.07
N LYS A 20 -4.92 4.93 0.84
CA LYS A 20 -5.54 3.81 1.57
C LYS A 20 -5.18 2.43 1.01
N THR A 21 -4.64 2.37 -0.21
CA THR A 21 -4.25 1.12 -0.88
C THR A 21 -2.75 0.90 -0.79
N LEU A 22 -2.33 -0.19 -0.14
CA LEU A 22 -0.94 -0.65 -0.14
C LEU A 22 -0.74 -1.62 -1.32
N LYS A 23 0.21 -1.30 -2.21
CA LYS A 23 0.50 -2.08 -3.42
C LYS A 23 1.79 -2.89 -3.23
N PHE A 24 1.69 -4.20 -3.45
CA PHE A 24 2.83 -5.13 -3.49
C PHE A 24 3.10 -5.52 -4.95
N ASN A 25 4.37 -5.50 -5.34
CA ASN A 25 4.84 -6.06 -6.59
C ASN A 25 5.65 -7.32 -6.28
N VAL A 26 5.33 -8.44 -6.93
CA VAL A 26 6.11 -9.67 -6.84
C VAL A 26 6.77 -9.92 -8.19
N ASP A 27 8.09 -9.93 -8.22
CA ASP A 27 8.84 -10.18 -9.45
C ASP A 27 8.90 -11.69 -9.77
N CYS A 28 9.45 -12.02 -10.95
CA CYS A 28 9.57 -13.40 -11.41
C CYS A 28 10.57 -14.22 -10.56
N GLU A 29 11.39 -13.57 -9.73
CA GLU A 29 12.31 -14.20 -8.77
C GLU A 29 11.68 -14.39 -7.38
N ASN A 30 10.37 -14.13 -7.24
CA ASN A 30 9.62 -14.19 -5.98
C ASN A 30 10.03 -13.15 -4.94
N LYS A 31 10.71 -12.07 -5.33
CA LYS A 31 11.00 -10.96 -4.43
C LYS A 31 9.80 -10.03 -4.38
N ILE A 32 9.43 -9.63 -3.18
CA ILE A 32 8.31 -8.72 -2.94
C ILE A 32 8.88 -7.32 -2.76
N SER A 33 8.30 -6.36 -3.46
CA SER A 33 8.63 -4.95 -3.32
C SER A 33 7.39 -4.08 -3.09
N ILE A 34 7.62 -2.96 -2.39
CA ILE A 34 6.64 -1.90 -2.17
C ILE A 34 7.36 -0.59 -2.48
N GLN A 35 6.79 0.24 -3.36
CA GLN A 35 7.42 1.49 -3.82
C GLN A 35 8.87 1.24 -4.29
N ASP A 36 9.04 0.19 -5.11
CA ASP A 36 10.32 -0.22 -5.71
C ASP A 36 11.42 -0.64 -4.71
N LYS A 37 11.09 -0.73 -3.41
CA LYS A 37 11.99 -1.29 -2.38
C LYS A 37 11.67 -2.76 -2.15
N ILE A 38 12.66 -3.63 -2.34
CA ILE A 38 12.58 -5.05 -2.01
C ILE A 38 12.59 -5.21 -0.48
N LEU A 39 11.69 -6.04 0.03
CA LEU A 39 11.47 -6.21 1.47
C LEU A 39 11.43 -7.68 1.85
N SER A 40 11.90 -7.98 3.05
CA SER A 40 11.73 -9.27 3.69
C SER A 40 10.28 -9.48 4.16
N LEU A 41 9.89 -10.74 4.38
CA LEU A 41 8.56 -11.06 4.91
C LEU A 41 8.28 -10.39 6.28
N ASN A 42 9.28 -10.27 7.14
CA ASN A 42 9.15 -9.61 8.44
C ASN A 42 8.85 -8.12 8.28
N GLU A 43 9.58 -7.43 7.39
CA GLU A 43 9.30 -6.01 7.10
C GLU A 43 7.89 -5.82 6.51
N ILE A 44 7.46 -6.76 5.65
CA ILE A 44 6.12 -6.74 5.07
C ILE A 44 5.03 -6.89 6.14
N ILE A 45 5.23 -7.79 7.11
CA ILE A 45 4.30 -7.94 8.25
C ILE A 45 4.16 -6.62 9.00
N ASP A 46 5.27 -5.96 9.33
CA ASP A 46 5.25 -4.70 10.07
C ASP A 46 4.59 -3.57 9.27
N ILE A 47 4.86 -3.49 7.96
CA ILE A 47 4.23 -2.50 7.09
C ILE A 47 2.72 -2.76 6.99
N VAL A 48 2.28 -4.01 6.86
CA VAL A 48 0.87 -4.36 6.81
C VAL A 48 0.16 -4.01 8.12
N LYS A 49 0.78 -4.28 9.27
CA LYS A 49 0.22 -3.90 10.58
C LYS A 49 0.05 -2.38 10.68
N LYS A 50 1.10 -1.61 10.39
CA LYS A 50 1.06 -0.13 10.41
C LYS A 50 0.01 0.43 9.44
N HIS A 51 -0.13 -0.18 8.26
CA HIS A 51 -1.15 0.23 7.29
C HIS A 51 -2.57 -0.04 7.78
N LYS A 52 -2.81 -1.19 8.41
CA LYS A 52 -4.09 -1.51 9.05
C LYS A 52 -4.39 -0.58 10.21
N GLU A 53 -3.44 -0.29 11.08
CA GLU A 53 -3.63 0.65 12.20
C GLU A 53 -3.97 2.05 11.70
N LYS A 54 -3.32 2.50 10.61
CA LYS A 54 -3.53 3.83 10.04
C LYS A 54 -4.91 4.00 9.39
N TYR A 55 -5.44 2.96 8.74
CA TYR A 55 -6.67 3.08 7.94
C TYR A 55 -7.83 2.19 8.43
N ASN A 56 -7.63 1.36 9.46
CA ASN A 56 -8.61 0.45 10.03
C ASN A 56 -9.38 -0.35 8.95
N LEU A 57 -10.71 -0.25 8.95
CA LEU A 57 -11.59 -0.93 8.00
C LEU A 57 -11.44 -0.42 6.55
N ASP A 58 -10.83 0.76 6.37
CA ASP A 58 -10.59 1.35 5.06
C ASP A 58 -9.28 0.88 4.41
N ALA A 59 -8.47 0.08 5.10
CA ALA A 59 -7.21 -0.45 4.58
C ALA A 59 -7.46 -1.36 3.37
N LYS A 60 -6.91 -0.96 2.21
CA LYS A 60 -6.96 -1.74 0.97
C LYS A 60 -5.58 -2.28 0.62
N PHE A 61 -5.55 -3.43 -0.03
CA PHE A 61 -4.32 -4.09 -0.47
C PHE A 61 -4.45 -4.50 -1.94
N LYS A 62 -3.40 -4.29 -2.72
CA LYS A 62 -3.30 -4.72 -4.12
C LYS A 62 -2.02 -5.51 -4.30
N VAL A 63 -2.09 -6.66 -4.96
CA VAL A 63 -0.92 -7.46 -5.32
C VAL A 63 -0.85 -7.52 -6.84
N GLU A 64 0.28 -7.11 -7.40
CA GLU A 64 0.64 -7.33 -8.80
C GLU A 64 1.82 -8.31 -8.81
N ALA A 65 1.70 -9.39 -9.57
CA ALA A 65 2.70 -10.45 -9.59
C ALA A 65 3.09 -10.78 -11.03
N CYS A 66 4.36 -11.08 -11.24
CA CYS A 66 4.82 -11.70 -12.48
C CYS A 66 4.06 -13.03 -12.70
N LYS A 67 3.76 -13.37 -13.95
CA LYS A 67 3.01 -14.59 -14.28
C LYS A 67 3.71 -15.88 -13.81
N GLU A 68 5.04 -15.84 -13.73
CA GLU A 68 5.91 -16.96 -13.33
C GLU A 68 6.13 -17.05 -11.81
N THR A 69 5.54 -16.12 -11.05
CA THR A 69 5.64 -16.09 -9.59
C THR A 69 5.13 -17.39 -8.98
N SER A 70 5.86 -17.92 -8.00
CA SER A 70 5.45 -19.07 -7.22
C SER A 70 4.14 -18.83 -6.50
N VAL A 71 3.23 -19.80 -6.52
CA VAL A 71 1.97 -19.74 -5.77
C VAL A 71 2.24 -19.59 -4.26
N LYS A 72 3.35 -20.14 -3.76
CA LYS A 72 3.71 -20.10 -2.34
C LYS A 72 3.84 -18.66 -1.83
N ILE A 73 4.57 -17.79 -2.54
CA ILE A 73 4.79 -16.41 -2.09
C ILE A 73 3.48 -15.59 -2.09
N LEU A 74 2.56 -15.91 -3.02
CA LEU A 74 1.22 -15.29 -3.05
C LEU A 74 0.35 -15.74 -1.87
N ILE A 75 0.45 -17.00 -1.46
CA ILE A 75 -0.23 -17.53 -0.28
C ILE A 75 0.32 -16.86 0.99
N ASP A 76 1.65 -16.75 1.11
CA ASP A 76 2.29 -16.11 2.26
C ASP A 76 1.84 -14.65 2.40
N LEU A 77 1.82 -13.89 1.29
CA LEU A 77 1.29 -12.53 1.25
C LEU A 77 -0.19 -12.45 1.66
N LYS A 78 -1.02 -13.36 1.14
CA LYS A 78 -2.45 -13.44 1.50
C LYS A 78 -2.63 -13.69 3.00
N ASN A 79 -1.82 -14.56 3.59
CA ASN A 79 -1.87 -14.86 5.01
C ASN A 79 -1.47 -13.65 5.84
N ILE A 80 -0.39 -12.96 5.47
CA ILE A 80 0.05 -11.72 6.15
C ILE A 80 -1.05 -10.65 6.10
N ILE A 81 -1.65 -10.43 4.92
CA ILE A 81 -2.76 -9.49 4.75
C ILE A 81 -3.99 -9.89 5.59
N LYS A 82 -4.22 -11.18 5.81
CA LYS A 82 -5.36 -11.67 6.63
C LYS A 82 -5.08 -11.75 8.13
N LEU A 83 -3.82 -11.64 8.58
CA LEU A 83 -3.50 -11.65 10.00
C LEU A 83 -4.35 -10.59 10.72
N LYS A 84 -5.15 -11.01 11.70
CA LYS A 84 -5.86 -10.07 12.55
C LYS A 84 -4.82 -9.33 13.40
N THR A 85 -4.90 -8.01 13.42
CA THR A 85 -4.25 -7.23 14.47
C THR A 85 -5.00 -7.58 15.75
N ILE A 86 -4.30 -8.22 16.71
CA ILE A 86 -4.84 -8.59 18.02
C ILE A 86 -5.07 -7.32 18.83
#